data_AF-A0AA37WSC8-F1
#
_entry.id   AF-A0AA37WSC8-F1
#
_cell.length_a   1.000
_cell.length_b   1.000
_cell.length_c   1.000
_cell.angle_alpha   90.00
_cell.angle_beta   90.00
_cell.angle_gamma   90.00
#
_symmetry.space_group_name_H-M   'P 1'
#
loop_
_entity.id
_entity.type
_entity.pdbx_description
1 polymer ?
#
loop_
_entity_poly.entity_id
_entity_poly.type
_entity_poly.pdbx_seq_one_letter_code
_entity_poly.pdbx_strand_id
1 'polypeptide(L)'
;MAKEIPSVGDLRRKSEVTDDEIEAAIAAYLADESAKPFAFNSGHTIDVAKAIEMHPQAKKLLADKATTPGLRRTMVMTAVILGFPLQG
;
A
#
# COMPACT_ATOMS: atom_id res chain seq x y z
N MET A 1 -6.91 -22.50 -13.52
CA MET A 1 -7.19 -21.66 -12.34
C MET A 1 -6.24 -20.48 -12.42
N ALA A 2 -6.74 -19.27 -12.65
CA ALA A 2 -5.88 -18.08 -12.61
C ALA A 2 -5.33 -17.98 -11.18
N LYS A 3 -4.00 -17.89 -11.03
CA LYS A 3 -3.41 -17.55 -9.73
C LYS A 3 -3.92 -16.15 -9.40
N GLU A 4 -4.92 -16.05 -8.54
CA GLU A 4 -5.33 -14.77 -7.96
C GLU A 4 -4.10 -14.20 -7.26
N ILE A 5 -3.60 -13.07 -7.77
CA ILE A 5 -2.51 -12.35 -7.13
C ILE A 5 -3.08 -11.89 -5.79
N PRO A 6 -2.57 -12.38 -4.64
CA PRO A 6 -3.13 -12.05 -3.35
C PRO A 6 -2.93 -10.55 -3.10
N SER A 7 -3.95 -9.85 -2.62
CA SER A 7 -3.78 -8.47 -2.16
C SER A 7 -2.97 -8.45 -0.85
N VAL A 8 -2.43 -7.29 -0.46
CA VAL A 8 -1.83 -7.15 0.89
C VAL A 8 -2.84 -7.52 1.98
N GLY A 9 -4.12 -7.20 1.80
CA GLY A 9 -5.19 -7.64 2.70
C GLY A 9 -5.34 -9.16 2.80
N ASP A 10 -5.15 -9.89 1.70
CA ASP A 10 -5.15 -11.36 1.70
C ASP A 10 -3.91 -11.93 2.38
N LEU A 11 -2.73 -11.35 2.14
CA LEU A 11 -1.50 -11.72 2.83
C LEU A 11 -1.59 -11.48 4.34
N ARG A 12 -2.19 -10.36 4.76
CA ARG A 12 -2.48 -10.06 6.16
C ARG A 12 -3.40 -11.11 6.78
N ARG A 13 -4.48 -11.50 6.08
CA ARG A 13 -5.39 -12.56 6.54
C ARG A 13 -4.69 -13.91 6.69
N LYS A 14 -3.68 -14.19 5.86
CA LYS A 14 -2.84 -15.40 5.93
C LYS A 14 -1.68 -15.28 6.91
N SER A 15 -1.53 -14.16 7.61
CA SER A 15 -0.39 -13.84 8.48
C SER A 15 0.97 -13.88 7.76
N GLU A 16 0.98 -13.69 6.43
CA GLU A 16 2.20 -13.53 5.63
C GLU A 16 2.74 -12.09 5.69
N VAL A 17 1.87 -11.14 6.03
CA VAL A 17 2.23 -9.74 6.27
C VAL A 17 1.58 -9.29 7.57
N THR A 18 2.31 -8.58 8.40
CA THR A 18 1.80 -8.06 9.68
C THR A 18 1.25 -6.65 9.55
N ASP A 19 0.39 -6.24 10.51
CA ASP A 19 -0.08 -4.86 10.61
C ASP A 19 1.09 -3.87 10.75
N ASP A 20 2.14 -4.25 11.47
CA ASP A 20 3.33 -3.41 11.67
C ASP A 20 4.09 -3.18 10.35
N GLU A 21 4.22 -4.21 9.52
CA GLU A 21 4.81 -4.07 8.19
C GLU A 21 3.97 -3.20 7.24
N ILE A 22 2.63 -3.30 7.32
CA ILE A 22 1.73 -2.44 6.56
C ILE A 22 1.90 -0.98 6.99
N GLU A 23 1.96 -0.74 8.30
CA GLU A 23 2.19 0.58 8.87
C GLU A 23 3.57 1.13 8.48
N ALA A 24 4.61 0.29 8.45
CA ALA A 24 5.94 0.65 7.98
C ALA A 24 5.93 1.04 6.49
N ALA A 25 5.20 0.31 5.64
CA ALA A 25 5.04 0.65 4.23
C ALA A 25 4.33 2.00 4.04
N ILE A 26 3.28 2.27 4.82
CA ILE A 26 2.55 3.54 4.81
C ILE A 26 3.46 4.68 5.28
N ALA A 27 4.19 4.49 6.38
CA ALA A 27 5.10 5.48 6.92
C ALA A 27 6.24 5.80 5.94
N ALA A 28 6.81 4.79 5.27
CA ALA A 28 7.83 4.97 4.24
C ALA A 28 7.32 5.81 3.07
N TYR A 29 6.11 5.54 2.58
CA TYR A 29 5.49 6.33 1.50
C TYR A 29 5.14 7.75 1.94
N LEU A 30 4.65 7.94 3.17
CA LEU A 30 4.34 9.27 3.69
C LEU A 30 5.60 10.11 3.96
N ALA A 31 6.73 9.47 4.26
CA ALA A 31 8.03 10.12 4.38
C ALA A 31 8.63 10.48 3.02
N ASP A 32 8.45 9.60 2.02
CA ASP A 32 8.90 9.82 0.64
C ASP A 32 7.89 9.21 -0.34
N GLU A 33 7.13 10.07 -1.03
CA GLU A 33 6.12 9.64 -2.01
C GLU A 33 6.73 9.03 -3.27
N SER A 34 8.05 9.22 -3.47
CA SER A 34 8.84 8.60 -4.53
C SER A 34 9.67 7.41 -4.03
N ALA A 35 9.37 6.92 -2.82
CA ALA A 35 10.04 5.77 -2.24
C ALA A 35 9.99 4.56 -3.17
N LYS A 36 11.07 3.77 -3.12
CA LYS A 36 11.13 2.47 -3.80
C LYS A 36 10.04 1.54 -3.26
N PRO A 37 9.63 0.52 -4.04
CA PRO A 37 8.69 -0.48 -3.57
C PRO A 37 9.12 -1.07 -2.22
N PHE A 38 8.18 -1.16 -1.29
CA PHE A 38 8.40 -1.66 0.05
C PHE A 38 8.41 -3.19 0.05
N ALA A 39 9.49 -3.79 0.53
CA ALA A 39 9.61 -5.24 0.65
C ALA A 39 9.10 -5.70 2.02
N PHE A 40 8.11 -6.58 2.02
CA PHE A 40 7.64 -7.31 3.18
C PHE A 40 8.61 -8.45 3.50
N ASN A 41 8.62 -8.88 4.76
CA ASN A 41 9.47 -9.97 5.24
C ASN A 41 9.09 -11.32 4.63
N SER A 42 7.87 -11.47 4.09
CA SER A 42 7.44 -12.64 3.32
C SER A 42 8.00 -12.72 1.90
N GLY A 43 8.84 -11.77 1.47
CA GLY A 43 9.37 -11.70 0.09
C GLY A 43 8.41 -11.04 -0.91
N HIS A 44 7.24 -10.61 -0.46
CA HIS A 44 6.32 -9.80 -1.25
C HIS A 44 6.79 -8.35 -1.29
N THR A 45 6.62 -7.67 -2.43
CA THR A 45 6.99 -6.26 -2.56
C THR A 45 5.79 -5.46 -3.04
N ILE A 46 5.45 -4.37 -2.33
CA ILE A 46 4.36 -3.47 -2.71
C ILE A 46 4.90 -2.13 -3.18
N ASP A 47 4.47 -1.71 -4.36
CA ASP A 47 4.66 -0.35 -4.85
C ASP A 47 3.46 0.49 -4.42
N VAL A 48 3.62 1.26 -3.34
CA VAL A 48 2.54 2.06 -2.76
C VAL A 48 2.08 3.15 -3.73
N ALA A 49 3.01 3.80 -4.44
CA ALA A 49 2.68 4.77 -5.46
C ALA A 49 1.82 4.14 -6.56
N LYS A 50 2.23 2.99 -7.09
CA LYS A 50 1.47 2.27 -8.11
C LYS A 50 0.11 1.79 -7.61
N ALA A 51 0.02 1.35 -6.35
CA ALA A 51 -1.25 0.99 -5.72
C ALA A 51 -2.21 2.19 -5.63
N ILE A 52 -1.69 3.38 -5.30
CA ILE A 52 -2.43 4.63 -5.31
C ILE A 52 -2.86 5.01 -6.72
N GLU A 53 -2.00 4.82 -7.73
CA GLU A 53 -2.33 5.11 -9.13
C GLU A 53 -3.48 4.25 -9.67
N MET A 54 -3.58 3.01 -9.20
CA MET A 54 -4.71 2.12 -9.50
C MET A 54 -6.02 2.58 -8.81
N HIS A 55 -5.95 3.52 -7.86
CA HIS A 55 -7.09 4.04 -7.14
C HIS A 55 -7.31 5.55 -7.42
N PRO A 56 -8.08 5.93 -8.45
CA PRO A 56 -8.18 7.32 -8.92
C PRO A 56 -8.70 8.30 -7.87
N GLN A 57 -9.51 7.82 -6.92
CA GLN A 57 -9.96 8.63 -5.79
C GLN A 57 -8.84 8.88 -4.77
N ALA A 58 -7.96 7.90 -4.53
CA ALA A 58 -6.79 8.08 -3.68
C ALA A 58 -5.81 9.06 -4.32
N LYS A 59 -5.51 8.89 -5.61
CA LYS A 59 -4.64 9.81 -6.35
C LYS A 59 -5.11 11.26 -6.29
N LYS A 60 -6.41 11.52 -6.52
CA LYS A 60 -6.97 12.88 -6.42
C LYS A 60 -6.85 13.45 -5.02
N LEU A 61 -7.15 12.65 -4.00
CA LEU A 61 -7.17 13.11 -2.62
C LEU A 61 -5.76 13.32 -2.05
N LEU A 62 -4.80 12.49 -2.45
CA LEU A 62 -3.40 12.64 -2.07
C LEU A 62 -2.69 13.80 -2.80
N ALA A 63 -3.14 14.14 -4.01
CA ALA A 63 -2.66 15.33 -4.73
C ALA A 63 -3.19 16.65 -4.15
N ASP A 64 -4.30 16.60 -3.40
CA ASP A 64 -4.90 17.77 -2.77
C ASP A 64 -4.17 18.14 -1.47
N LYS A 65 -3.61 19.35 -1.41
CA LYS A 65 -2.87 19.85 -0.24
C LYS A 65 -3.76 20.23 0.94
N ALA A 66 -5.07 20.39 0.73
CA ALA A 66 -6.05 20.64 1.79
C ALA A 66 -6.51 19.34 2.47
N THR A 67 -6.13 18.18 1.94
CA THR A 67 -6.38 16.89 2.58
C THR A 67 -5.74 16.83 3.96
N THR A 68 -6.54 16.50 4.96
CA THR A 68 -6.07 16.38 6.34
C THR A 68 -5.07 15.22 6.48
N PRO A 69 -4.07 15.33 7.36
CA PRO A 69 -3.07 14.27 7.55
C PRO A 69 -3.69 12.90 7.90
N GLY A 70 -4.76 12.90 8.70
CA GLY A 70 -5.50 11.69 9.06
C GLY A 70 -6.16 11.05 7.83
N LEU A 71 -6.84 11.84 7.00
CA LEU A 71 -7.48 11.33 5.79
C LEU A 71 -6.44 10.86 4.77
N ARG A 72 -5.31 11.57 4.65
CA ARG A 72 -4.18 11.18 3.80
C ARG A 72 -3.68 9.78 4.17
N ARG A 73 -3.41 9.54 5.45
CA ARG A 73 -2.97 8.22 5.96
C ARG A 73 -4.01 7.14 5.69
N THR A 74 -5.29 7.39 5.92
CA THR A 74 -6.37 6.43 5.65
C THR A 74 -6.44 6.05 4.16
N MET A 75 -6.24 7.00 3.25
CA MET A 75 -6.24 6.71 1.81
C MET A 75 -5.02 5.88 1.41
N VAL A 76 -3.84 6.18 1.93
CA VAL A 76 -2.63 5.38 1.68
C VAL A 76 -2.83 3.96 2.24
N MET A 77 -3.32 3.82 3.47
CA MET A 77 -3.63 2.53 4.08
C MET A 77 -4.60 1.70 3.22
N THR A 78 -5.66 2.34 2.72
CA THR A 78 -6.64 1.69 1.83
C THR A 78 -5.98 1.22 0.55
N ALA A 79 -5.15 2.07 -0.08
CA ALA A 79 -4.43 1.71 -1.31
C ALA A 79 -3.45 0.55 -1.07
N VAL A 80 -2.74 0.53 0.07
CA VAL A 80 -1.83 -0.58 0.42
C VAL A 80 -2.62 -1.87 0.62
N ILE A 81 -3.68 -1.87 1.42
CA ILE A 81 -4.48 -3.08 1.72
C ILE A 81 -5.10 -3.67 0.46
N LEU A 82 -5.63 -2.82 -0.43
CA LEU A 82 -6.23 -3.24 -1.71
C LEU A 82 -5.18 -3.45 -2.81
N GLY A 83 -3.93 -3.07 -2.55
CA GLY A 83 -2.83 -3.18 -3.49
C GLY A 83 -2.43 -4.63 -3.71
N PHE A 84 -1.99 -4.91 -4.94
CA PHE A 84 -1.48 -6.22 -5.34
C PHE A 84 0.05 -6.19 -5.28
N PRO A 85 0.68 -6.80 -4.25
CA PRO A 85 2.11 -6.93 -4.19
C PRO A 85 2.63 -7.85 -5.29
N LEU A 86 3.83 -7.53 -5.80
CA LEU A 86 4.59 -8.42 -6.67
C LEU A 86 5.35 -9.41 -5.79
N GLN A 87 5.24 -10.70 -6.09
CA GLN A 87 6.07 -11.72 -5.46
C GLN A 87 7.41 -11.77 -6.21
N GLY A 88 8.51 -11.46 -5.52
CA GLY A 88 9.86 -11.36 -6.05
C GLY A 88 10.77 -12.47 -5.53
#